data_AF-A0A2X3Y2U3-F1
#
_entry.id   AF-A0A2X3Y2U3-F1
#
_cell.length_a   1.000
_cell.length_b   1.000
_cell.length_c   1.000
_cell.angle_alpha   90.00
_cell.angle_beta   90.00
_cell.angle_gamma   90.00
#
_symmetry.space_group_name_H-M   'P 1'
#
loop_
_entity.id
_entity.type
_entity.pdbx_description
1 polymer ?
#
loop_
_entity_poly.entity_id
_entity_poly.type
_entity_poly.pdbx_seq_one_letter_code
_entity_poly.pdbx_strand_id
1 'polypeptide(L)'
;MIKIVTVCGNGIGSSLLLRMKVEAIAKDLGIEVEAESCDSNAAVGKGADLYVTVKEFQDIFPEGTKVCIVKSYTNRKKIEADLVPVLEEMRNQ
;
A
#
# COMPACT_ATOMS: atom_id res chain seq x y z
N MET A 1 15.22 -0.99 -1.87
CA MET A 1 14.19 -0.03 -1.40
C MET A 1 12.94 -0.26 -2.22
N ILE A 2 11.83 -0.63 -1.58
CA ILE A 2 10.56 -0.96 -2.24
C ILE A 2 9.72 0.32 -2.38
N LYS A 3 9.25 0.62 -3.59
CA LYS A 3 8.36 1.76 -3.85
C LYS A 3 6.91 1.35 -3.68
N ILE A 4 6.24 1.98 -2.72
CA ILE A 4 4.85 1.69 -2.38
C ILE A 4 3.97 2.90 -2.69
N VAL A 5 2.87 2.68 -3.40
CA VAL A 5 1.83 3.69 -3.60
C VAL A 5 0.58 3.27 -2.83
N THR A 6 0.20 4.08 -1.85
CA THR A 6 -1.07 3.90 -1.15
C THR A 6 -2.18 4.65 -1.87
N VAL A 7 -3.33 4.01 -2.02
CA VAL A 7 -4.47 4.55 -2.80
C VAL A 7 -5.73 4.57 -1.97
N CYS A 8 -6.40 5.72 -1.93
CA CYS A 8 -7.63 5.90 -1.15
C CYS A 8 -8.68 6.68 -1.92
N GLY A 9 -9.95 6.29 -1.74
CA GLY A 9 -11.10 7.04 -2.22
C GLY A 9 -11.67 8.04 -1.22
N ASN A 10 -11.24 7.99 0.05
CA ASN A 10 -11.87 8.73 1.14
C ASN A 10 -11.21 10.09 1.44
N GLY A 11 -10.47 10.64 0.48
CA GLY A 11 -9.78 11.93 0.60
C GLY A 11 -8.40 11.90 1.26
N ILE A 12 -7.71 13.06 1.25
CA ILE A 12 -6.28 13.23 1.55
C ILE A 12 -5.88 12.66 2.93
N GLY A 13 -6.71 12.85 3.96
CA GLY A 13 -6.39 12.41 5.32
C GLY A 13 -6.28 10.89 5.46
N SER A 14 -7.13 10.14 4.75
CA SER A 14 -7.08 8.68 4.75
C SER A 14 -5.84 8.14 4.02
N SER A 15 -5.43 8.82 2.94
CA SER A 15 -4.24 8.50 2.15
C SER A 15 -2.95 8.71 2.92
N LEU A 16 -2.85 9.82 3.63
CA LEU A 16 -1.69 10.08 4.49
C LEU A 16 -1.61 9.07 5.64
N LEU A 17 -2.73 8.75 6.28
CA LEU A 17 -2.74 7.81 7.40
C LEU A 17 -2.32 6.39 7.00
N LEU A 18 -2.81 5.89 5.86
CA LEU A 18 -2.41 4.57 5.35
C LEU A 18 -0.93 4.55 5.03
N ARG A 19 -0.42 5.58 4.33
CA ARG A 19 1.00 5.75 4.06
C ARG A 19 1.85 5.69 5.34
N MET A 20 1.51 6.49 6.35
CA MET A 20 2.26 6.52 7.61
C MET A 20 2.29 5.15 8.31
N LYS A 21 1.20 4.37 8.21
CA LYS A 21 1.15 3.02 8.79
C LYS A 21 1.99 2.03 8.00
N VAL A 22 1.95 2.09 6.67
CA VAL A 22 2.80 1.28 5.80
C VAL A 22 4.28 1.53 6.12
N GLU A 23 4.69 2.80 6.19
CA GLU A 23 6.07 3.19 6.53
C GLU A 23 6.46 2.69 7.93
N ALA A 24 5.59 2.84 8.92
CA ALA A 24 5.85 2.37 10.29
C ALA A 24 5.98 0.84 10.38
N ILE A 25 5.09 0.09 9.71
CA ILE A 25 5.12 -1.37 9.68
C ILE A 25 6.41 -1.86 9.01
N ALA A 26 6.76 -1.30 7.84
CA ALA A 26 7.97 -1.67 7.14
C ALA A 26 9.23 -1.36 7.95
N LYS A 27 9.26 -0.21 8.64
CA LYS A 27 10.35 0.14 9.55
C LYS A 27 10.50 -0.86 10.69
N ASP A 28 9.39 -1.32 11.28
CA ASP A 28 9.41 -2.31 12.37
C ASP A 28 9.92 -3.69 11.88
N LEU A 29 9.75 -4.00 10.59
CA LEU A 29 10.31 -5.20 9.94
C LEU A 29 11.76 -5.02 9.45
N GLY A 30 12.33 -3.81 9.54
CA GLY A 30 13.64 -3.49 8.98
C GLY A 30 13.68 -3.48 7.45
N ILE A 31 12.54 -3.28 6.78
CA ILE A 31 12.43 -3.24 5.32
C ILE A 31 12.44 -1.79 4.86
N GLU A 32 13.39 -1.44 3.98
CA GLU A 32 13.44 -0.10 3.37
C GLU A 32 12.32 0.08 2.34
N VAL A 33 11.36 0.94 2.67
CA VAL A 33 10.26 1.34 1.79
C VAL A 33 10.27 2.84 1.56
N GLU A 34 9.91 3.24 0.34
CA GLU A 34 9.55 4.61 -0.01
C GLU A 34 8.05 4.59 -0.33
N ALA A 35 7.24 5.19 0.55
CA ALA A 35 5.80 5.22 0.36
C ALA A 35 5.32 6.62 -0.08
N GLU A 36 4.47 6.65 -1.10
CA GLU A 36 3.70 7.84 -1.46
C GLU A 36 2.21 7.53 -1.43
N SER A 37 1.38 8.58 -1.36
CA SER A 37 -0.07 8.44 -1.31
C SER A 37 -0.71 9.20 -2.45
N CYS A 38 -1.70 8.61 -3.10
CA CYS A 38 -2.49 9.27 -4.15
C CYS A 38 -3.98 8.89 -4.07
N ASP A 39 -4.80 9.61 -4.83
CA ASP A 39 -6.19 9.24 -5.06
C ASP A 39 -6.32 8.18 -6.16
N SER A 40 -7.49 7.55 -6.26
CA SER A 40 -7.76 6.50 -7.24
C SER A 40 -7.63 6.94 -8.70
N ASN A 41 -7.85 8.23 -9.01
CA ASN A 41 -7.76 8.71 -10.38
C ASN A 41 -6.31 8.86 -10.84
N ALA A 42 -5.38 9.11 -9.90
CA ALA A 42 -3.95 9.26 -10.16
C ALA A 42 -3.14 7.98 -9.91
N ALA A 43 -3.78 6.90 -9.46
CA ALA A 43 -3.10 5.65 -9.07
C ALA A 43 -2.55 4.86 -10.27
N VAL A 44 -3.35 4.73 -11.32
CA VAL A 44 -3.00 3.95 -12.50
C VAL A 44 -1.87 4.66 -13.26
N GLY A 45 -0.78 3.95 -13.53
CA GLY A 45 0.38 4.50 -14.24
C GLY A 45 1.43 5.17 -13.36
N LYS A 46 1.23 5.25 -12.04
CA LYS A 46 2.34 5.56 -11.11
C LYS A 46 3.40 4.44 -11.15
N GLY A 47 4.67 4.81 -11.02
CA GLY A 47 5.75 3.83 -10.96
C GLY A 47 5.91 3.28 -9.55
N ALA A 48 5.28 2.14 -9.25
CA ALA A 48 5.35 1.48 -7.95
C ALA A 48 5.69 -0.02 -8.09
N ASP A 49 6.41 -0.55 -7.11
CA ASP A 49 6.62 -2.00 -6.99
C ASP A 49 5.40 -2.67 -6.32
N LEU A 50 4.69 -1.93 -5.47
CA LEU A 50 3.48 -2.38 -4.78
C LEU A 50 2.47 -1.26 -4.63
N TYR A 51 1.22 -1.55 -4.95
CA TYR A 51 0.09 -0.71 -4.58
C TYR A 51 -0.59 -1.24 -3.33
N VAL A 52 -0.99 -0.36 -2.42
CA VAL A 52 -1.75 -0.74 -1.22
C VAL A 52 -3.08 0.01 -1.22
N THR A 53 -4.18 -0.74 -1.29
CA THR A 53 -5.51 -0.14 -1.32
C THR A 53 -6.57 -1.07 -0.72
N VAL A 54 -7.84 -0.68 -0.74
CA VAL A 54 -8.96 -1.54 -0.33
C VAL A 54 -9.60 -2.19 -1.56
N LYS A 55 -10.40 -3.23 -1.32
CA LYS A 55 -11.02 -4.05 -2.37
C LYS A 55 -11.77 -3.24 -3.43
N GLU A 56 -12.39 -2.13 -3.04
CA GLU A 56 -13.16 -1.25 -3.94
C GLU A 56 -12.32 -0.62 -5.06
N PHE A 57 -11.01 -0.44 -4.86
CA PHE A 57 -10.10 0.13 -5.85
C PHE A 57 -9.19 -0.92 -6.49
N GLN A 58 -9.45 -2.22 -6.28
CA GLN A 58 -8.63 -3.26 -6.91
C GLN A 58 -8.76 -3.23 -8.44
N ASP A 59 -9.98 -3.05 -8.94
CA ASP A 59 -10.30 -3.23 -10.36
C ASP A 59 -9.86 -2.05 -11.25
N ILE A 60 -9.32 -0.98 -10.65
CA ILE A 60 -8.74 0.13 -11.42
C ILE A 60 -7.36 -0.23 -11.99
N PHE A 61 -6.69 -1.24 -11.42
CA PHE A 61 -5.35 -1.63 -11.82
C PHE A 61 -5.39 -2.66 -12.95
N PRO A 62 -4.51 -2.53 -13.96
CA PRO A 62 -4.42 -3.53 -15.01
C PRO A 62 -3.89 -4.86 -14.47
N GLU A 63 -4.25 -5.95 -15.16
CA GLU A 63 -3.77 -7.29 -14.85
C GLU A 63 -2.23 -7.34 -14.80
N GLY A 64 -1.68 -8.08 -13.83
CA GLY A 64 -0.24 -8.17 -13.58
C GLY A 64 0.33 -7.09 -12.67
N THR A 65 -0.45 -6.06 -12.31
CA THR A 65 -0.05 -5.08 -11.28
C THR A 65 -0.04 -5.73 -9.90
N LYS A 66 1.03 -5.56 -9.12
CA LYS A 66 1.11 -6.07 -7.75
C LYS A 66 0.33 -5.14 -6.81
N VAL A 67 -0.81 -5.62 -6.31
CA VAL A 67 -1.72 -4.86 -5.44
C VAL A 67 -1.98 -5.64 -4.15
N CYS A 68 -1.68 -5.02 -3.02
CA CYS A 68 -2.02 -5.51 -1.68
C CYS A 68 -3.36 -4.90 -1.23
N ILE A 69 -4.32 -5.78 -0.96
CA ILE A 69 -5.65 -5.38 -0.52
C ILE A 69 -5.75 -5.41 1.00
N VAL A 70 -5.84 -4.23 1.61
CA VAL A 70 -6.04 -4.07 3.06
C VAL A 70 -7.51 -3.90 3.40
N LYS A 71 -7.91 -4.35 4.59
CA LYS A 71 -9.30 -4.23 5.09
C LYS A 71 -9.59 -2.92 5.83
N SER A 72 -8.60 -2.04 6.00
CA SER A 72 -8.74 -0.79 6.74
C SER A 72 -7.63 0.20 6.40
N TYR A 73 -7.94 1.49 6.45
CA TYR A 73 -6.96 2.58 6.38
C TYR A 73 -6.40 2.97 7.75
N THR A 74 -7.12 2.63 8.83
CA THR A 74 -6.87 3.17 10.18
C THR A 74 -6.38 2.10 11.15
N ASN A 75 -6.88 0.87 11.02
CA ASN A 75 -6.58 -0.21 11.95
C ASN A 75 -5.26 -0.89 11.57
N ARG A 76 -4.20 -0.58 12.32
CA ARG A 76 -2.84 -1.09 12.08
C ARG A 76 -2.77 -2.62 12.06
N LYS A 77 -3.42 -3.31 13.00
CA LYS A 77 -3.42 -4.79 13.07
C LYS A 77 -4.02 -5.42 11.82
N LYS A 78 -5.09 -4.83 11.27
CA LYS A 78 -5.69 -5.31 10.02
C LYS A 78 -4.77 -5.08 8.83
N ILE A 79 -4.12 -3.92 8.77
CA ILE A 79 -3.14 -3.59 7.72
C ILE A 79 -1.96 -4.57 7.80
N GLU A 80 -1.41 -4.82 8.98
CA GLU A 80 -0.29 -5.76 9.18
C GLU A 80 -0.63 -7.18 8.69
N ALA A 81 -1.82 -7.68 9.04
CA ALA A 81 -2.25 -9.01 8.64
C ALA A 81 -2.27 -9.22 7.11
N ASP A 82 -2.57 -8.16 6.35
CA ASP A 82 -2.63 -8.22 4.89
C ASP A 82 -1.27 -7.81 4.24
N LEU A 83 -0.55 -6.82 4.81
CA LEU A 83 0.65 -6.22 4.22
C LEU A 83 1.95 -6.97 4.55
N VAL A 84 2.12 -7.46 5.79
CA VAL A 84 3.38 -8.09 6.24
C VAL A 84 3.77 -9.28 5.36
N PRO A 85 2.86 -10.22 5.01
CA PRO A 85 3.21 -11.35 4.15
C PRO A 85 3.74 -10.90 2.77
N VAL A 86 3.16 -9.84 2.22
CA VAL A 86 3.57 -9.28 0.91
C VAL A 86 4.95 -8.64 0.99
N LEU A 87 5.22 -7.85 2.03
CA LEU A 87 6.53 -7.22 2.21
C LEU A 87 7.64 -8.25 2.46
N GLU A 88 7.36 -9.30 3.22
CA GLU A 88 8.30 -10.41 3.46
C GLU A 88 8.59 -11.19 2.17
N GLU A 89 7.58 -11.45 1.34
CA GLU A 89 7.78 -12.07 0.01
C GLU A 89 8.67 -11.19 -0.88
N MET A 90 8.41 -9.88 -0.92
CA MET A 90 9.18 -8.92 -1.71
C MET A 90 10.59 -8.68 -1.18
N ARG A 91 10.86 -8.93 0.12
CA ARG A 91 12.22 -8.85 0.69
C ARG A 91 13.15 -9.92 0.12
N ASN A 92 12.61 -11.08 -0.24
CA ASN A 92 13.38 -12.23 -0.68
C ASN A 92 13.46 -12.35 -2.22
N GLN A 93 12.93 -11.36 -2.95
CA GLN A 93 13.01 -11.22 -4.41
C GLN A 93 14.13 -10.25 -4.78
#